data_AF-A0A7L3MMX2-F1
#
_entry.id   AF-A0A7L3MMX2-F1
#
_cell.length_a   1.000
_cell.length_b   1.000
_cell.length_c   1.000
_cell.angle_alpha   90.00
_cell.angle_beta   90.00
_cell.angle_gamma   90.00
#
_symmetry.space_group_name_H-M   'P 1'
#
loop_
_entity.id
_entity.type
_entity.pdbx_description
1 polymer ?
#
loop_
_entity_poly.entity_id
_entity_poly.type
_entity_poly.pdbx_seq_one_letter_code
_entity_poly.pdbx_strand_id
1 'polypeptide(L)'
;SSSETKALFERHKPTHVIHLAAMVGGLFKNLRSNLDFWRTNIHINDNVLHSAHESGVQKVVSCLSTCIFPDKTTYPIDETMVRIPIPTQNPGKVSA
;
A
#
# COMPACT_ATOMS: atom_id res chain seq x y z
N SER A 1 -9.97 -10.22 6.91
CA SER A 1 -10.90 -10.23 5.75
C SER A 1 -11.65 -8.91 5.69
N SER A 2 -12.34 -8.61 4.58
CA SER A 2 -13.09 -7.35 4.42
C SER A 2 -14.14 -7.14 5.52
N SER A 3 -14.90 -8.19 5.85
CA SER A 3 -15.92 -8.15 6.92
C SER A 3 -15.32 -7.88 8.29
N GLU A 4 -14.17 -8.48 8.62
CA GLU A 4 -13.48 -8.23 9.88
C GLU A 4 -12.94 -6.79 9.96
N THR A 5 -12.41 -6.25 8.85
CA THR A 5 -11.97 -4.85 8.79
C THR A 5 -13.16 -3.93 9.01
N LYS A 6 -14.27 -4.14 8.30
CA LYS A 6 -15.49 -3.34 8.48
C LYS A 6 -16.02 -3.38 9.91
N ALA A 7 -16.11 -4.57 10.52
CA ALA A 7 -16.54 -4.72 11.90
C ALA A 7 -15.63 -3.97 12.89
N LEU A 8 -14.31 -3.90 12.63
CA LEU A 8 -13.37 -3.13 13.46
C LEU A 8 -13.66 -1.63 13.39
N PHE A 9 -13.93 -1.10 12.19
CA PHE A 9 -14.26 0.30 11.98
C PHE A 9 -15.63 0.67 12.57
N GLU A 10 -16.64 -0.18 12.42
CA GLU A 10 -17.96 0.02 13.02
C GLU A 10 -17.90 0.05 14.55
N ARG A 11 -17.04 -0.79 15.14
CA ARG A 11 -16.84 -0.85 16.59
C ARG A 11 -16.14 0.39 17.15
N HIS A 12 -15.06 0.85 16.50
CA HIS A 12 -14.20 1.90 17.04
C HIS A 12 -14.53 3.31 16.52
N LYS A 13 -15.20 3.41 15.37
CA LYS A 13 -15.60 4.65 14.70
C LYS A 13 -14.48 5.70 14.68
N PRO A 14 -13.30 5.36 14.12
CA PRO A 14 -12.15 6.25 14.16
C PRO A 14 -12.43 7.53 13.37
N THR A 15 -11.92 8.67 13.85
CA THR A 15 -11.89 9.91 13.06
C THR A 15 -10.63 9.98 12.18
N HIS A 16 -9.56 9.30 12.58
CA HIS A 16 -8.25 9.29 11.93
C HIS A 16 -7.66 7.88 11.94
N VAL A 17 -6.93 7.51 10.89
CA VAL A 17 -6.27 6.21 10.78
C VAL A 17 -4.79 6.40 10.42
N ILE A 18 -3.92 5.72 11.15
CA ILE A 18 -2.51 5.54 10.77
C ILE A 18 -2.38 4.09 10.30
N HIS A 19 -2.25 3.90 8.98
CA HIS A 19 -2.21 2.59 8.34
C HIS A 19 -0.77 2.11 8.19
N LEU A 20 -0.34 1.27 9.14
CA LEU A 20 0.99 0.66 9.19
C LEU A 20 0.99 -0.83 8.80
N ALA A 21 -0.18 -1.40 8.53
CA ALA A 21 -0.30 -2.84 8.27
C ALA A 21 0.12 -3.16 6.82
N ALA A 22 1.06 -4.08 6.68
CA ALA A 22 1.51 -4.60 5.40
C ALA A 22 2.12 -5.99 5.59
N MET A 23 2.09 -6.80 4.54
CA MET A 23 3.00 -7.93 4.41
C MET A 23 4.40 -7.37 4.09
N VAL A 24 5.32 -7.55 5.04
CA VAL A 24 6.71 -7.08 4.96
C VAL A 24 7.69 -8.24 4.97
N GLY A 25 8.86 -8.05 4.35
CA GLY A 25 9.88 -9.07 4.24
C GLY A 25 11.23 -8.49 3.83
N GLY A 26 12.28 -9.28 4.03
CA GLY A 26 13.61 -8.96 3.51
C GLY A 26 13.70 -9.14 2.00
N LEU A 27 14.76 -8.60 1.39
CA LEU A 27 14.99 -8.57 -0.05
C LEU A 27 14.70 -9.91 -0.77
N PHE A 28 15.31 -10.99 -0.30
CA PHE A 28 15.14 -12.32 -0.92
C PHE A 28 13.73 -12.88 -0.77
N LYS A 29 13.00 -12.53 0.29
CA LYS A 29 11.63 -12.98 0.51
C LYS A 29 10.66 -12.24 -0.41
N ASN A 30 10.83 -10.92 -0.56
CA ASN A 30 10.03 -10.11 -1.48
C ASN A 30 10.23 -10.56 -2.94
N LEU A 31 11.47 -10.88 -3.33
CA LEU A 31 11.79 -11.34 -4.68
C LEU A 31 11.21 -12.72 -5.00
N ARG A 32 11.19 -13.64 -4.03
CA ARG A 32 10.69 -15.02 -4.24
C ARG A 32 9.16 -15.13 -4.21
N SER A 33 8.48 -14.26 -3.46
CA SER A 33 7.03 -14.32 -3.24
C SER A 33 6.30 -13.06 -3.71
N ASN A 34 6.80 -12.43 -4.78
CA ASN A 34 6.30 -11.16 -5.31
C ASN A 34 4.77 -11.10 -5.49
N LEU A 35 4.16 -12.17 -6.02
CA LEU A 35 2.70 -12.25 -6.19
C LEU A 35 1.95 -12.22 -4.85
N ASP A 36 2.44 -12.93 -3.83
CA ASP A 36 1.81 -12.98 -2.52
C ASP A 36 1.91 -11.63 -1.81
N PHE A 37 3.09 -10.99 -1.88
CA PHE A 37 3.28 -9.63 -1.38
C PHE A 37 2.31 -8.66 -2.03
N TRP A 38 2.23 -8.68 -3.36
CA TRP A 38 1.33 -7.81 -4.10
C TRP A 38 -0.14 -8.04 -3.74
N ARG A 39 -0.63 -9.29 -3.84
CA ARG A 39 -2.04 -9.61 -3.55
C ARG A 39 -2.41 -9.27 -2.11
N THR A 40 -1.56 -9.65 -1.16
CA THR A 40 -1.83 -9.43 0.26
C THR A 40 -1.84 -7.94 0.58
N ASN A 41 -0.87 -7.16 0.11
CA ASN A 41 -0.82 -5.73 0.36
C ASN A 41 -1.95 -4.97 -0.34
N ILE A 42 -2.35 -5.35 -1.56
CA ILE A 42 -3.53 -4.78 -2.22
C ILE A 42 -4.79 -5.06 -1.40
N HIS A 43 -5.01 -6.29 -0.94
CA HIS A 43 -6.18 -6.60 -0.12
C HIS A 43 -6.17 -5.88 1.23
N ILE A 44 -5.00 -5.75 1.89
CA ILE A 44 -4.89 -5.00 3.14
C ILE A 44 -5.24 -3.51 2.89
N ASN A 45 -4.63 -2.90 1.87
CA ASN A 45 -4.83 -1.49 1.55
C ASN A 45 -6.27 -1.19 1.14
N ASP A 46 -6.84 -2.00 0.25
CA ASP A 46 -8.21 -1.85 -0.22
C ASP A 46 -9.22 -1.93 0.94
N ASN A 47 -9.12 -2.97 1.77
CA ASN A 47 -10.03 -3.14 2.91
C ASN A 47 -9.95 -1.95 3.89
N VAL A 48 -8.75 -1.48 4.22
CA VAL A 48 -8.57 -0.38 5.19
C VAL A 48 -9.07 0.94 4.61
N LEU A 49 -8.70 1.27 3.36
CA LEU A 49 -9.08 2.53 2.73
C LEU A 49 -10.58 2.57 2.45
N HIS A 50 -11.15 1.46 1.97
CA HIS A 50 -12.58 1.35 1.73
C HIS A 50 -13.38 1.46 3.03
N SER A 51 -13.00 0.73 4.09
CA SER A 51 -13.69 0.82 5.38
C SER A 51 -13.58 2.20 6.02
N ALA A 52 -12.43 2.87 5.86
CA ALA A 52 -12.23 4.25 6.32
C ALA A 52 -13.15 5.23 5.61
N HIS A 53 -13.29 5.10 4.29
CA HIS A 53 -14.20 5.88 3.48
C HIS A 53 -15.67 5.66 3.90
N GLU A 54 -16.12 4.41 4.00
CA GLU A 54 -17.51 4.10 4.41
C GLU A 54 -17.83 4.59 5.83
N SER A 55 -16.85 4.61 6.72
CA SER A 55 -17.04 5.01 8.13
C SER A 55 -16.90 6.50 8.38
N GLY A 56 -16.65 7.32 7.36
CA GLY A 56 -16.50 8.76 7.50
C GLY A 56 -15.21 9.21 8.21
N VAL A 57 -14.13 8.43 8.09
CA VAL A 57 -12.80 8.83 8.59
C VAL A 57 -12.36 10.11 7.88
N GLN A 58 -11.89 11.09 8.65
CA GLN A 58 -11.51 12.41 8.13
C GLN A 58 -10.15 12.38 7.45
N LYS A 59 -9.21 11.56 7.94
CA LYS A 59 -7.86 11.45 7.39
C LYS A 59 -7.26 10.06 7.62
N VAL A 60 -6.63 9.54 6.58
CA VAL A 60 -5.80 8.34 6.63
C VAL A 60 -4.37 8.72 6.27
N VAL A 61 -3.41 8.27 7.07
CA VAL A 61 -1.97 8.35 6.76
C VAL A 61 -1.45 6.93 6.57
N SER A 62 -1.11 6.57 5.34
CA SER A 62 -0.57 5.25 4.99
C SER A 62 0.94 5.29 4.88
N CYS A 63 1.61 4.27 5.42
CA CYS A 63 3.06 4.12 5.28
C CYS A 63 3.40 3.47 3.93
N LEU A 64 4.19 4.16 3.11
CA LEU A 64 4.76 3.61 1.87
C LEU A 64 6.22 3.16 2.09
N SER A 65 6.77 2.45 1.11
CA SER A 65 8.17 2.03 1.11
C SER A 65 9.00 2.89 0.15
N THR A 66 10.31 2.98 0.37
CA THR A 66 11.24 3.58 -0.60
C THR A 66 11.43 2.72 -1.85
N CYS A 67 10.96 1.46 -1.85
CA CYS A 67 11.02 0.54 -2.98
C CYS A 67 10.09 0.92 -4.15
N ILE A 68 9.23 1.94 -3.97
CA ILE A 68 8.35 2.47 -5.00
C ILE A 68 9.07 3.36 -6.03
N PHE A 69 10.29 3.81 -5.70
CA PHE A 69 11.09 4.65 -6.58
C PHE A 69 11.78 3.80 -7.67
N PRO A 70 12.05 4.36 -8.86
CA PRO A 70 12.78 3.66 -9.91
C PRO A 70 14.17 3.20 -9.44
N ASP A 71 14.57 1.98 -9.82
CA ASP A 71 15.90 1.42 -9.56
C ASP A 71 17.04 2.31 -10.11
N LYS A 72 16.84 2.91 -11.28
CA LYS A 72 17.74 3.91 -11.87
C LYS A 72 17.10 5.29 -11.74
N THR A 73 17.59 6.10 -10.81
CA THR A 73 17.13 7.47 -10.58
C THR A 73 18.30 8.41 -10.26
N THR A 74 18.05 9.72 -10.24
CA THR A 74 18.99 10.76 -9.82
C THR A 74 18.79 11.11 -8.35
N TYR A 75 19.85 11.59 -7.69
CA TYR A 75 19.81 11.98 -6.27
C TYR A 75 19.97 13.49 -6.10
N PRO A 76 19.34 14.10 -5.08
CA PRO A 76 18.45 13.48 -4.10
C PRO A 76 17.09 13.05 -4.70
N ILE A 77 16.47 12.02 -4.10
CA ILE A 77 15.13 11.56 -4.50
C ILE A 77 14.08 12.42 -3.81
N ASP A 78 13.06 12.86 -4.55
CA ASP A 78 11.90 13.57 -4.02
C ASP A 78 10.57 12.88 -4.39
N GLU A 79 9.46 13.36 -3.83
CA GLU A 79 8.13 12.77 -3.99
C GLU A 79 7.59 12.80 -5.43
N THR A 80 8.12 13.66 -6.30
CA THR A 80 7.74 13.72 -7.73
C THR A 80 8.29 12.54 -8.53
N MET A 81 9.28 11.82 -7.99
CA MET A 81 9.94 10.68 -8.63
C MET A 81 9.24 9.34 -8.33
N VAL A 82 8.14 9.34 -7.56
CA VAL A 82 7.36 8.13 -7.28
C VAL A 82 6.83 7.55 -8.60
N ARG A 83 7.07 6.26 -8.83
CA ARG A 83 6.62 5.60 -10.06
C ARG A 83 5.13 5.30 -9.98
N ILE A 84 4.29 6.24 -10.46
CA ILE A 84 2.91 5.95 -10.82
C ILE A 84 2.96 5.13 -12.13
N PRO A 85 2.32 3.96 -12.25
CA PRO A 85 2.29 3.24 -13.51
C PRO A 85 1.59 4.10 -14.58
N ILE A 86 2.39 4.75 -15.41
CA ILE A 86 1.96 5.42 -16.63
C ILE A 86 1.58 4.30 -17.61
N PRO A 87 0.42 4.34 -18.29
CA PRO A 87 -0.04 3.27 -19.18
C PRO A 87 0.94 2.85 -20.30
N THR A 88 2.02 3.61 -20.50
CA THR A 88 2.99 3.45 -21.59
C THR A 88 4.30 2.76 -21.20
N GLN A 89 4.52 2.41 -19.92
CA GLN A 89 5.78 1.74 -19.51
C GLN A 89 5.59 0.27 -19.14
N ASN A 90 6.09 -0.60 -20.03
CA ASN A 90 6.39 -2.02 -19.88
C ASN A 90 5.65 -2.77 -18.75
N PRO A 91 4.62 -3.59 -19.06
CA PRO A 91 3.74 -4.25 -18.08
C PRO A 91 4.40 -5.34 -17.21
N GLY A 92 5.73 -5.50 -17.26
CA GLY A 92 6.45 -6.62 -16.64
C GLY A 92 7.21 -6.30 -15.34
N LYS A 93 7.22 -5.06 -14.85
CA LYS A 93 7.93 -4.70 -13.61
C LYS A 93 7.09 -3.80 -12.71
N VAL A 94 6.16 -4.43 -11.99
CA VAL A 94 5.60 -3.88 -10.76
C VAL A 94 6.48 -4.40 -9.63
N SER A 95 7.31 -3.53 -9.03
CA SER A 95 7.93 -3.82 -7.74
C SER A 95 6.93 -3.45 -6.65
N ALA A 96 6.58 -4.45 -5.83
CA ALA A 96 5.75 -4.31 -4.64
C ALA A 96 6.50 -3.62 -3.51
#